data_AF-A0A660U5M6-F1
#
_entry.id   AF-A0A660U5M6-F1
#
_cell.length_a   1.000
_cell.length_b   1.000
_cell.length_c   1.000
_cell.angle_alpha   90.00
_cell.angle_beta   90.00
_cell.angle_gamma   90.00
#
_symmetry.space_group_name_H-M   'P 1'
#
loop_
_entity.id
_entity.type
_entity.pdbx_description
1 polymer ?
#
loop_
_entity_poly.entity_id
_entity_poly.type
_entity_poly.pdbx_seq_one_letter_code
_entity_poly.pdbx_strand_id
1 'polypeptide(L)'
;KEGPEYEREIEPHIDLEYRGYIPESYIESERLRIEMYKRMAQLRNHDELLDLKEEMRDRFGPLPPEVYELFNILKLKLLCKDVGVKAIHSRDGYLQLTFEKSKVDIISLIQKIAKDRKLFRISPEDYNNLIINRSFNDNVEMYDFLRELFDYEETRRI
;
A
#
# COMPACT_ATOMS: atom_id res chain seq x y z
N LYS A 1 2.28 -16.65 33.23
CA LYS A 1 3.27 -16.44 32.15
C LYS A 1 2.47 -16.02 30.93
N GLU A 2 2.33 -14.72 30.73
CA GLU A 2 1.74 -14.18 29.50
C GLU A 2 2.75 -14.48 28.38
N GLY A 3 2.32 -15.16 27.33
CA GLY A 3 3.15 -15.42 26.15
C GLY A 3 3.57 -14.10 25.49
N PRO A 4 4.56 -14.09 24.58
CA PRO A 4 4.87 -12.89 23.84
C PRO A 4 3.58 -12.40 23.18
N GLU A 5 3.21 -11.17 23.49
CA GLU A 5 2.11 -10.46 22.85
C GLU A 5 2.48 -10.39 21.37
N TYR A 6 1.91 -11.30 20.57
CA TYR A 6 2.05 -11.22 19.11
C TYR A 6 1.37 -9.92 18.72
N GLU A 7 2.15 -8.86 18.50
CA GLU A 7 1.65 -7.66 17.84
C GLU A 7 0.98 -8.14 16.56
N ARG A 8 -0.35 -8.00 16.49
CA ARG A 8 -1.09 -8.37 15.30
C ARG A 8 -0.54 -7.51 14.17
N GLU A 9 0.00 -8.15 13.14
CA GLU A 9 0.37 -7.44 11.93
C GLU A 9 -0.89 -6.78 11.36
N ILE A 10 -0.81 -5.47 11.15
CA ILE A 10 -1.89 -4.70 10.54
C ILE A 10 -2.10 -5.24 9.12
N GLU A 11 -3.35 -5.42 8.75
CA GLU A 11 -3.78 -5.80 7.41
C GLU A 11 -4.48 -4.58 6.78
N PRO A 12 -3.76 -3.74 6.01
CA PRO A 12 -4.32 -2.50 5.53
C PRO A 12 -5.47 -2.72 4.56
N HIS A 13 -6.58 -2.02 4.78
CA HIS A 13 -7.68 -1.96 3.84
C HIS A 13 -7.39 -0.91 2.76
N ILE A 14 -7.40 -1.32 1.49
CA ILE A 14 -7.09 -0.48 0.33
C ILE A 14 -8.36 -0.25 -0.48
N ASP A 15 -8.87 0.98 -0.50
CA ASP A 15 -10.06 1.38 -1.24
C ASP A 15 -9.70 2.55 -2.18
N LEU A 16 -9.32 2.20 -3.40
CA LEU A 16 -8.82 3.11 -4.43
C LEU A 16 -9.65 3.00 -5.71
N GLU A 17 -9.63 4.06 -6.52
CA GLU A 17 -10.35 4.10 -7.80
C GLU A 17 -9.78 3.11 -8.81
N TYR A 18 -8.44 3.01 -8.89
CA TYR A 18 -7.73 2.09 -9.77
C TYR A 18 -7.66 0.71 -9.13
N ARG A 19 -8.15 -0.30 -9.86
CA ARG A 19 -8.23 -1.69 -9.41
C ARG A 19 -7.40 -2.59 -10.31
N GLY A 20 -6.68 -3.52 -9.69
CA GLY A 20 -5.94 -4.57 -10.38
C GLY A 20 -6.61 -5.93 -10.26
N TYR A 21 -6.40 -6.78 -11.26
CA TYR A 21 -6.82 -8.19 -11.25
C TYR A 21 -5.98 -9.01 -12.22
N ILE A 22 -6.00 -10.33 -12.06
CA ILE A 22 -5.38 -11.28 -12.98
C ILE A 22 -6.43 -11.69 -14.02
N PRO A 23 -6.34 -11.25 -15.30
CA PRO A 23 -7.30 -11.61 -16.33
C PRO A 23 -7.10 -13.06 -16.80
N GLU A 24 -8.17 -13.68 -17.30
CA GLU A 24 -8.11 -15.05 -17.84
C GLU A 24 -7.19 -15.14 -19.06
N SER A 25 -7.09 -14.06 -19.84
CA SER A 25 -6.19 -13.95 -20.99
C SER A 25 -4.70 -14.00 -20.61
N TYR A 26 -4.36 -13.76 -19.35
CA TYR A 26 -2.99 -13.82 -18.85
C TYR A 26 -2.70 -15.14 -18.14
N ILE A 27 -3.64 -15.62 -17.31
CA ILE A 27 -3.57 -16.94 -16.69
C ILE A 27 -4.91 -17.62 -16.88
N GLU A 28 -5.02 -18.52 -17.86
CA GLU A 28 -6.27 -19.20 -18.21
C GLU A 28 -6.79 -20.10 -17.07
N SER A 29 -5.88 -20.79 -16.37
CA SER A 29 -6.24 -21.69 -15.28
C SER A 29 -6.70 -20.93 -14.04
N GLU A 30 -7.99 -21.05 -13.71
CA GLU A 30 -8.57 -20.50 -12.47
C GLU A 30 -7.81 -20.95 -11.22
N ARG A 31 -7.41 -22.23 -11.16
CA ARG A 31 -6.62 -22.79 -10.06
C ARG A 31 -5.30 -22.04 -9.88
N LEU A 32 -4.59 -21.74 -10.97
CA LEU A 32 -3.34 -20.97 -10.92
C LEU A 32 -3.59 -19.51 -10.50
N ARG A 33 -4.67 -18.87 -10.98
CA ARG A 33 -5.05 -17.52 -10.51
C ARG A 33 -5.28 -17.49 -9.00
N ILE A 34 -6.03 -18.45 -8.46
CA ILE A 34 -6.28 -18.58 -7.02
C ILE A 34 -4.97 -18.78 -6.25
N GLU A 35 -4.05 -19.60 -6.77
CA GLU A 35 -2.72 -19.78 -6.18
C GLU A 35 -1.94 -18.47 -6.13
N MET A 36 -1.93 -17.70 -7.22
CA MET A 36 -1.25 -16.40 -7.27
C MET A 36 -1.86 -15.42 -6.27
N TYR A 37 -3.19 -15.31 -6.20
CA TYR A 37 -3.85 -14.46 -5.20
C TYR A 37 -3.52 -14.86 -3.75
N LYS A 38 -3.46 -16.16 -3.46
CA LYS A 38 -3.05 -16.66 -2.14
C LYS A 38 -1.62 -16.26 -1.79
N ARG A 39 -0.70 -16.35 -2.76
CA ARG A 39 0.69 -15.94 -2.57
C ARG A 39 0.80 -14.43 -2.38
N MET A 40 0.08 -13.63 -3.17
CA MET A 40 0.01 -12.18 -3.02
C MET A 40 -0.48 -11.76 -1.63
N ALA A 41 -1.48 -12.46 -1.09
CA ALA A 41 -2.00 -12.20 0.25
C ALA A 41 -1.01 -12.54 1.38
N GLN A 42 0.02 -13.33 1.10
CA GLN A 42 1.04 -13.76 2.07
C GLN A 42 2.33 -12.95 2.00
N LEU A 43 2.44 -12.03 1.04
CA LEU A 43 3.62 -11.17 0.85
C LEU A 43 3.88 -10.32 2.10
N ARG A 44 5.15 -10.26 2.50
CA ARG A 44 5.58 -9.58 3.72
C ARG A 44 6.46 -8.37 3.47
N ASN A 45 7.10 -8.29 2.32
CA ASN A 45 8.08 -7.26 1.99
C ASN A 45 8.19 -7.04 0.48
N HIS A 46 8.96 -6.02 0.11
CA HIS A 46 9.15 -5.59 -1.27
C HIS A 46 9.95 -6.59 -2.11
N ASP A 47 10.87 -7.34 -1.50
CA ASP A 47 11.67 -8.35 -2.19
C ASP A 47 10.78 -9.53 -2.62
N GLU A 48 9.94 -10.06 -1.73
CA GLU A 48 8.96 -11.11 -2.06
C GLU A 48 7.97 -10.66 -3.15
N LEU A 49 7.57 -9.38 -3.14
CA LEU A 49 6.72 -8.80 -4.17
C LEU A 49 7.43 -8.80 -5.54
N LEU A 50 8.72 -8.42 -5.56
CA LEU A 50 9.53 -8.40 -6.77
C LEU A 50 9.77 -9.82 -7.30
N ASP A 51 10.12 -10.77 -6.43
CA ASP A 51 10.32 -12.17 -6.78
C ASP A 51 9.05 -12.76 -7.40
N LEU A 52 7.89 -12.51 -6.81
CA LEU A 52 6.61 -12.95 -7.38
C LEU A 52 6.33 -12.29 -8.73
N LYS A 53 6.67 -11.01 -8.88
CA LYS A 53 6.51 -10.27 -10.15
C LYS A 53 7.36 -10.87 -11.26
N GLU A 54 8.63 -11.16 -10.97
CA GLU A 54 9.56 -11.79 -11.91
C GLU A 54 9.11 -13.20 -12.27
N GLU A 55 8.73 -14.02 -11.28
CA GLU A 55 8.21 -15.36 -11.51
C GLU A 55 6.96 -15.34 -12.41
N MET A 56 6.02 -14.44 -12.15
CA MET A 56 4.83 -14.30 -12.98
C MET A 56 5.21 -13.94 -14.42
N ARG A 57 6.19 -13.05 -14.60
CA ARG A 57 6.67 -12.66 -15.94
C ARG A 57 7.32 -13.84 -16.67
N ASP A 58 8.15 -14.59 -15.97
CA ASP A 58 8.89 -15.71 -16.56
C ASP A 58 7.97 -16.89 -16.90
N ARG A 59 6.91 -17.10 -16.11
CA ARG A 59 5.93 -18.19 -16.31
C ARG A 59 4.83 -17.87 -17.32
N PHE A 60 4.35 -16.63 -17.35
CA PHE A 60 3.13 -16.25 -18.08
C PHE A 60 3.36 -15.15 -19.13
N GLY A 61 4.58 -14.61 -19.23
CA GLY A 61 4.94 -13.55 -20.17
C GLY A 61 4.78 -12.14 -19.59
N PRO A 62 4.81 -11.09 -20.43
CA PRO A 62 4.70 -9.71 -19.95
C PRO A 62 3.42 -9.46 -19.16
N LEU A 63 3.52 -8.77 -18.02
CA LEU A 63 2.34 -8.45 -17.21
C LEU A 63 1.40 -7.53 -18.01
N PRO A 64 0.10 -7.82 -18.08
CA PRO A 64 -0.87 -6.89 -18.63
C PRO A 64 -1.13 -5.71 -17.67
N PRO A 65 -1.73 -4.61 -18.14
CA PRO A 65 -1.98 -3.41 -17.31
C PRO A 65 -2.72 -3.70 -16.00
N GLU A 66 -3.70 -4.60 -16.01
CA GLU A 66 -4.51 -4.96 -14.84
C GLU A 66 -3.69 -5.68 -13.76
N VAL A 67 -2.69 -6.45 -14.18
CA VAL A 67 -1.76 -7.14 -13.27
C VAL A 67 -0.71 -6.17 -12.75
N TYR A 68 -0.19 -5.27 -13.58
CA TYR A 68 0.66 -4.18 -13.11
C TYR A 68 -0.02 -3.37 -12.01
N GLU A 69 -1.30 -3.05 -12.19
CA GLU A 69 -2.07 -2.31 -11.21
C GLU A 69 -2.27 -3.09 -9.90
N LEU A 70 -2.43 -4.42 -10.00
CA LEU A 70 -2.48 -5.29 -8.82
C LEU A 70 -1.17 -5.25 -8.03
N PHE A 71 -0.02 -5.24 -8.71
CA PHE A 71 1.28 -5.09 -8.06
C PHE A 71 1.46 -3.71 -7.41
N ASN A 72 0.96 -2.64 -8.04
CA ASN A 72 0.99 -1.29 -7.45
C ASN A 72 0.18 -1.22 -6.14
N ILE A 73 -1.00 -1.82 -6.13
CA ILE A 73 -1.87 -1.91 -4.93
C ILE A 73 -1.17 -2.71 -3.83
N LEU A 74 -0.55 -3.85 -4.15
CA LEU A 74 0.21 -4.65 -3.18
C LEU A 74 1.40 -3.87 -2.62
N LYS A 75 2.08 -3.07 -3.44
CA LYS A 75 3.18 -2.19 -3.02
C LYS A 75 2.70 -1.13 -2.03
N LEU A 76 1.59 -0.45 -2.33
CA LEU A 76 0.94 0.49 -1.42
C LEU A 76 0.56 -0.18 -0.09
N LYS A 77 0.01 -1.39 -0.15
CA LYS A 77 -0.35 -2.16 1.05
C LYS A 77 0.85 -2.47 1.93
N LEU A 78 1.98 -2.87 1.35
CA LEU A 78 3.22 -3.09 2.11
C LEU A 78 3.72 -1.81 2.78
N LEU A 79 3.75 -0.69 2.05
CA LEU A 79 4.08 0.61 2.62
C LEU A 79 3.16 0.95 3.80
N CYS A 80 1.84 0.87 3.61
CA CYS A 80 0.85 1.13 4.66
C CYS A 80 1.08 0.29 5.92
N LYS A 81 1.37 -1.01 5.73
CA LYS A 81 1.66 -1.94 6.82
C LYS A 81 2.90 -1.52 7.61
N ASP A 82 3.96 -1.13 6.91
CA ASP A 82 5.22 -0.73 7.52
C ASP A 82 5.11 0.59 8.29
N VAL A 83 4.32 1.54 7.78
CA VAL A 83 4.12 2.85 8.43
C VAL A 83 2.99 2.87 9.47
N GLY A 84 2.21 1.79 9.57
CA GLY A 84 1.13 1.64 10.54
C GLY A 84 -0.22 2.25 10.12
N VAL A 85 -0.44 2.41 8.82
CA VAL A 85 -1.73 2.78 8.22
C VAL A 85 -2.59 1.52 8.07
N LYS A 86 -3.75 1.50 8.72
CA LYS A 86 -4.74 0.41 8.63
C LYS A 86 -5.74 0.58 7.49
N ALA A 87 -5.92 1.79 6.97
CA ALA A 87 -6.82 2.02 5.85
C ALA A 87 -6.38 3.21 4.99
N ILE A 88 -6.57 3.07 3.69
CA ILE A 88 -6.41 4.14 2.69
C ILE A 88 -7.68 4.20 1.85
N HIS A 89 -8.22 5.40 1.72
CA HIS A 89 -9.41 5.68 0.92
C HIS A 89 -9.15 6.87 0.00
N SER A 90 -9.31 6.68 -1.30
CA SER A 90 -9.23 7.75 -2.29
C SER A 90 -10.63 8.05 -2.84
N ARG A 91 -11.12 9.28 -2.65
CA ARG A 91 -12.44 9.70 -3.17
C ARG A 91 -12.49 11.21 -3.34
N ASP A 92 -13.22 11.68 -4.36
CA ASP A 92 -13.59 13.10 -4.54
C ASP A 92 -12.38 14.07 -4.47
N GLY A 93 -11.21 13.64 -4.97
CA GLY A 93 -9.99 14.45 -5.04
C GLY A 93 -9.21 14.56 -3.72
N TYR A 94 -9.52 13.74 -2.73
CA TYR A 94 -8.74 13.61 -1.50
C TYR A 94 -8.35 12.17 -1.20
N LEU A 95 -7.23 12.02 -0.50
CA LEU A 95 -6.74 10.76 0.04
C LEU A 95 -6.85 10.81 1.57
N GLN A 96 -7.54 9.85 2.15
CA GLN A 96 -7.64 9.67 3.60
C GLN A 96 -6.83 8.45 4.02
N LEU A 97 -5.96 8.66 5.02
CA LEU A 97 -5.18 7.62 5.67
C LEU A 97 -5.62 7.50 7.11
N THR A 98 -5.96 6.29 7.53
CA THR A 98 -6.28 5.98 8.93
C THR A 98 -5.19 5.12 9.53
N PHE A 99 -4.57 5.61 10.60
CA PHE A 99 -3.54 4.91 11.36
C PHE A 99 -4.15 4.05 12.46
N GLU A 100 -3.51 2.93 12.79
CA GLU A 100 -3.82 2.14 14.00
C GLU A 100 -2.77 2.36 15.08
N LYS A 101 -1.51 2.16 14.70
CA LYS A 101 -0.33 2.45 15.50
C LYS A 101 0.71 3.03 14.57
N SER A 102 0.71 4.37 14.45
CA SER A 102 1.66 5.05 13.57
C SER A 102 3.09 4.68 13.95
N LYS A 103 3.86 4.24 12.95
CA LYS A 103 5.30 3.96 13.05
C LYS A 103 6.13 5.08 12.40
N VAL A 104 5.47 6.13 11.93
CA VAL A 104 6.09 7.29 11.29
C VAL A 104 6.64 8.25 12.33
N ASP A 105 7.76 8.91 12.02
CA ASP A 105 8.23 10.05 12.78
C ASP A 105 7.23 11.22 12.68
N ILE A 106 6.46 11.42 13.74
CA ILE A 106 5.42 12.45 13.83
C ILE A 106 6.02 13.85 13.68
N ILE A 107 7.23 14.10 14.17
CA ILE A 107 7.87 15.42 14.09
C ILE A 107 8.23 15.73 12.64
N SER A 108 8.87 14.80 11.92
CA SER A 108 9.16 14.94 10.49
C SER A 108 7.87 15.16 9.69
N LEU A 109 6.85 14.33 9.95
CA LEU A 109 5.56 14.42 9.27
C LEU A 109 4.89 15.78 9.51
N ILE A 110 4.85 16.27 10.75
CA ILE A 110 4.28 17.59 11.06
C ILE A 110 5.08 18.71 10.37
N GLN A 111 6.41 18.63 10.31
CA GLN A 111 7.22 19.63 9.61
C GLN A 111 6.91 19.68 8.11
N LYS A 112 6.73 18.52 7.47
CA LYS A 112 6.31 18.42 6.06
C LYS A 112 4.90 18.95 5.84
N ILE A 113 3.96 18.55 6.70
CA ILE A 113 2.57 19.03 6.69
C ILE A 113 2.50 20.55 6.87
N ALA A 114 3.30 21.11 7.80
CA ALA A 114 3.30 22.52 8.11
C ALA A 114 3.79 23.40 6.96
N LYS A 115 4.60 22.86 6.04
CA LYS A 115 5.05 23.55 4.82
C LYS A 115 3.91 23.73 3.81
N ASP A 116 2.93 22.84 3.79
CA ASP A 116 1.78 22.91 2.88
C ASP A 116 0.44 22.67 3.59
N ARG A 117 0.04 23.61 4.45
CA ARG A 117 -1.19 23.52 5.24
C ARG A 117 -2.48 23.46 4.43
N LYS A 118 -2.45 23.79 3.13
CA LYS A 118 -3.64 23.67 2.26
C LYS A 118 -3.83 22.23 1.79
N LEU A 119 -2.72 21.52 1.61
CA LEU A 119 -2.71 20.15 1.17
C LEU A 119 -3.15 19.18 2.27
N PHE A 120 -2.84 19.44 3.54
CA PHE A 120 -3.10 18.48 4.62
C PHE A 120 -4.17 18.95 5.60
N ARG A 121 -5.01 18.03 6.06
CA ARG A 121 -5.98 18.24 7.14
C ARG A 121 -5.91 17.06 8.11
N ILE A 122 -5.92 17.36 9.40
CA ILE A 122 -6.07 16.36 10.46
C ILE A 122 -7.46 16.57 11.05
N SER A 123 -8.23 15.50 11.24
CA SER A 123 -9.53 15.62 11.90
C SER A 123 -9.32 15.99 13.38
N PRO A 124 -9.95 17.07 13.89
CA PRO A 124 -9.87 17.42 15.31
C PRO A 124 -10.46 16.34 16.22
N GLU A 125 -11.36 15.52 15.67
CA GLU A 125 -12.09 14.48 16.40
C GLU A 125 -11.45 13.10 16.27
N ASP A 126 -10.54 12.93 15.30
CA ASP A 126 -9.76 11.70 15.14
C ASP A 126 -8.37 12.00 14.58
N TYR A 127 -7.40 12.14 15.51
CA TYR A 127 -6.00 12.38 15.20
C TYR A 127 -5.31 11.21 14.47
N ASN A 128 -5.97 10.05 14.36
CA ASN A 128 -5.47 8.94 13.56
C ASN A 128 -5.84 9.08 12.07
N ASN A 129 -6.60 10.11 11.68
CA ASN A 129 -6.90 10.38 10.28
C ASN A 129 -6.07 11.54 9.74
N LEU A 130 -5.27 11.24 8.71
CA LEU A 130 -4.63 12.24 7.87
C LEU A 130 -5.38 12.33 6.53
N ILE A 131 -5.85 13.52 6.20
CA ILE A 131 -6.48 13.84 4.92
C ILE A 131 -5.50 14.65 4.08
N ILE A 132 -5.31 14.24 2.83
CA ILE A 132 -4.47 14.89 1.84
C ILE A 132 -5.39 15.35 0.70
N ASN A 133 -5.56 16.66 0.53
CA ASN A 133 -6.40 17.28 -0.50
C ASN A 133 -5.66 17.32 -1.86
N ARG A 134 -5.35 16.14 -2.40
CA ARG A 134 -4.72 15.98 -3.70
C ARG A 134 -5.25 14.71 -4.38
N SER A 135 -5.54 14.84 -5.66
CA SER A 135 -5.76 13.72 -6.57
C SER A 135 -4.43 13.17 -7.09
N PHE A 136 -4.39 11.87 -7.35
CA PHE A 136 -3.26 11.18 -7.99
C PHE A 136 -3.74 10.61 -9.33
N ASN A 137 -2.89 10.65 -10.35
CA ASN A 137 -3.24 10.15 -11.68
C ASN A 137 -3.21 8.62 -11.77
N ASP A 138 -2.41 7.98 -10.92
CA ASP A 138 -2.30 6.54 -10.80
C ASP A 138 -1.76 6.14 -9.40
N ASN A 139 -1.72 4.84 -9.13
CA ASN A 139 -1.22 4.31 -7.86
C ASN A 139 0.31 4.42 -7.72
N VAL A 140 1.05 4.67 -8.80
CA VAL A 140 2.51 4.89 -8.76
C VAL A 140 2.82 6.28 -8.21
N GLU A 141 2.16 7.31 -8.72
CA GLU A 141 2.26 8.68 -8.21
C GLU A 141 1.85 8.74 -6.73
N MET A 142 0.78 8.04 -6.36
CA MET A 142 0.35 7.92 -4.97
C MET A 142 1.41 7.26 -4.10
N TYR A 143 1.99 6.13 -4.55
CA TYR A 143 3.04 5.44 -3.82
C TYR A 143 4.26 6.33 -3.60
N ASP A 144 4.75 6.98 -4.66
CA ASP A 144 5.94 7.84 -4.58
C ASP A 144 5.72 9.03 -3.64
N PHE A 145 4.53 9.64 -3.69
CA PHE A 145 4.16 10.71 -2.77
C PHE A 145 4.12 10.23 -1.31
N LEU A 146 3.48 9.10 -1.02
CA LEU A 146 3.40 8.56 0.34
C LEU A 146 4.78 8.13 0.85
N ARG A 147 5.61 7.57 -0.02
CA ARG A 147 6.99 7.20 0.31
C ARG A 147 7.78 8.43 0.76
N GLU A 148 7.74 9.50 -0.03
CA GLU A 148 8.41 10.76 0.32
C GLU A 148 7.81 11.38 1.59
N LEU A 149 6.49 11.39 1.72
CA LEU A 149 5.81 11.95 2.90
C LEU A 149 6.26 11.28 4.20
N PHE A 150 6.41 9.95 4.18
CA PHE A 150 6.75 9.16 5.37
C PHE A 150 8.24 8.87 5.56
N ASP A 151 9.12 9.41 4.71
CA ASP A 151 10.54 9.04 4.68
C ASP A 151 10.72 7.52 4.61
N TYR A 152 9.85 6.86 3.84
CA TYR A 152 9.80 5.40 3.78
C TYR A 152 10.90 4.88 2.85
N GLU A 153 11.75 4.01 3.40
CA GLU A 153 12.70 3.21 2.64
C GLU A 153 12.16 1.78 2.55
N GLU A 154 12.23 1.18 1.36
CA GLU A 154 11.76 -0.19 1.15
C GLU A 154 12.58 -1.14 2.03
N THR A 155 11.94 -1.69 3.07
CA THR A 155 12.63 -2.56 4.02
C THR A 155 13.05 -3.85 3.34
N ARG A 156 14.35 -4.03 3.10
CA ARG A 156 14.95 -5.33 2.76
C ARG A 156 15.18 -6.11 4.05
N ARG A 157 14.63 -7.33 4.14
CA ARG A 157 15.06 -8.24 5.21
C ARG A 157 16.31 -8.97 4.76
N ILE A 158 17.39 -8.79 5.52
CA ILE A 158 18.60 -9.61 5.50
C ILE A 158 18.28 -10.98 6.11
#